data_AF-E3H5J4-F1
#
_entry.id   AF-E3H5J4-F1
#
_cell.length_a   1.000
_cell.length_b   1.000
_cell.length_c   1.000
_cell.angle_alpha   90.00
_cell.angle_beta   90.00
_cell.angle_gamma   90.00
#
_symmetry.space_group_name_H-M   'P 1'
#
loop_
_entity.id
_entity.type
_entity.pdbx_description
1 polymer ?
#
loop_
_entity_poly.entity_id
_entity_poly.type
_entity_poly.pdbx_seq_one_letter_code
_entity_poly.pdbx_strand_id
1 'polypeptide(L)'
;MYEMTDALADDTELASRYTLAHENYLAERERIRLISGTDEVPEIENISAGGMPTRVKCLHAVIGHTLAVGRGINPMGDWGLDEITDWWTPQVCACEPSWRDA
;
A
#
# COMPACT_ATOMS: atom_id res chain seq x y z
N MET A 1 -11.63 3.73 -5.25
CA MET A 1 -10.50 3.13 -6.00
C MET A 1 -10.41 3.65 -7.44
N TYR A 2 -11.53 3.73 -8.19
CA TYR A 2 -11.52 4.33 -9.53
C TYR A 2 -11.07 5.81 -9.47
N GLU A 3 -11.67 6.60 -8.58
CA GLU A 3 -11.28 8.01 -8.35
C GLU A 3 -9.77 8.18 -8.07
N MET A 4 -9.18 7.33 -7.22
CA MET A 4 -7.74 7.32 -6.96
C MET A 4 -6.91 7.00 -8.20
N THR A 5 -7.42 6.15 -9.09
CA THR A 5 -6.76 5.82 -10.37
C THR A 5 -6.89 6.98 -11.36
N ASP A 6 -8.06 7.61 -11.42
CA ASP A 6 -8.31 8.76 -12.28
C ASP A 6 -7.42 9.94 -11.86
N ALA A 7 -7.28 10.18 -10.55
CA ALA A 7 -6.39 11.20 -10.00
C ALA A 7 -4.91 11.05 -10.44
N LEU A 8 -4.44 9.81 -10.68
CA LEU A 8 -3.08 9.59 -11.20
C LEU A 8 -2.90 10.07 -12.64
N ALA A 9 -3.97 10.08 -13.44
CA ALA A 9 -3.92 10.58 -14.82
C ALA A 9 -3.89 12.11 -14.85
N ASP A 10 -4.54 12.75 -13.88
CA ASP A 10 -4.72 14.20 -13.83
C ASP A 10 -3.59 14.93 -13.07
N ASP A 11 -2.92 14.26 -12.13
CA ASP A 11 -1.87 14.85 -11.30
C ASP A 11 -0.52 14.13 -11.46
N THR A 12 0.39 14.78 -12.20
CA THR A 12 1.74 14.26 -12.47
C THR A 12 2.60 14.16 -11.21
N GLU A 13 2.42 15.05 -10.23
CA GLU A 13 3.16 15.00 -8.98
C GLU A 13 2.67 13.82 -8.13
N LEU A 14 1.35 13.61 -8.07
CA LEU A 14 0.78 12.43 -7.42
C LEU A 14 1.29 11.12 -8.06
N ALA A 15 1.33 11.06 -9.38
CA ALA A 15 1.86 9.91 -10.12
C ALA A 15 3.37 9.68 -9.87
N SER A 16 4.15 10.76 -9.78
CA SER A 16 5.57 10.69 -9.42
C SER A 16 5.76 10.11 -8.02
N ARG A 17 5.03 10.63 -7.02
CA ARG A 17 5.08 10.09 -5.64
C ARG A 17 4.62 8.63 -5.57
N TYR A 18 3.63 8.24 -6.35
CA TYR A 18 3.18 6.85 -6.39
C TYR A 18 4.17 5.91 -7.10
N THR A 19 4.96 6.43 -8.05
CA THR A 19 6.14 5.74 -8.61
C THR A 19 7.21 5.55 -7.54
N LEU A 20 7.51 6.58 -6.74
CA LEU A 20 8.45 6.44 -5.61
C LEU A 20 7.96 5.42 -4.57
N ALA A 21 6.65 5.34 -4.34
CA ALA A 21 6.05 4.31 -3.48
C ALA A 21 6.27 2.88 -4.02
N HIS A 22 6.17 2.71 -5.35
CA HIS A 22 6.47 1.45 -6.02
C HIS A 22 7.95 1.05 -5.85
N GLU A 23 8.88 1.98 -6.08
CA GLU A 23 10.31 1.74 -5.90
C GLU A 23 10.64 1.38 -4.45
N ASN A 24 10.03 2.08 -3.49
CA ASN A 24 10.16 1.77 -2.07
C ASN A 24 9.68 0.35 -1.75
N TYR A 25 8.53 -0.08 -2.29
CA TYR A 25 8.02 -1.45 -2.13
C TYR A 25 9.04 -2.49 -2.63
N LEU A 26 9.62 -2.26 -3.81
CA LEU A 26 10.61 -3.18 -4.39
C LEU A 26 11.86 -3.27 -3.51
N ALA A 27 12.37 -2.12 -3.06
CA ALA A 27 13.53 -2.05 -2.18
C ALA A 27 13.28 -2.75 -0.84
N GLU A 28 12.10 -2.57 -0.24
CA GLU A 28 11.75 -3.21 1.02
C GLU A 28 11.58 -4.73 0.86
N ARG A 29 10.99 -5.18 -0.25
CA ARG A 29 10.91 -6.61 -0.54
C ARG A 29 12.29 -7.24 -0.71
N GLU A 30 13.20 -6.55 -1.40
CA GLU A 30 14.58 -7.03 -1.56
C GLU A 30 15.31 -7.09 -0.22
N ARG A 31 15.14 -6.06 0.62
CA ARG A 31 15.67 -6.05 1.98
C ARG A 31 15.18 -7.27 2.79
N ILE A 32 13.88 -7.58 2.71
CA ILE A 32 13.29 -8.74 3.38
C ILE A 32 13.87 -10.03 2.84
N ARG A 33 13.94 -10.20 1.51
CA ARG A 33 14.51 -11.40 0.85
C ARG A 33 15.92 -11.72 1.37
N LEU A 34 16.79 -10.69 1.43
CA LEU A 34 18.16 -10.82 1.91
C LEU A 34 18.21 -11.26 3.38
N ILE A 35 17.37 -10.68 4.23
CA ILE A 35 17.34 -10.99 5.67
C ILE A 35 16.74 -12.38 5.93
N SER A 36 15.74 -12.79 5.15
CA SER A 36 15.14 -14.13 5.25
C SER A 36 15.99 -15.22 4.62
N GLY A 37 17.04 -14.88 3.87
CA GLY A 37 17.87 -15.84 3.15
C GLY A 37 17.11 -16.62 2.09
N THR A 38 16.04 -16.03 1.55
CA THR A 38 15.23 -16.66 0.50
C THR A 38 15.85 -16.41 -0.86
N ASP A 39 15.75 -17.40 -1.74
CA ASP A 39 16.16 -17.27 -3.13
C ASP A 39 15.34 -16.19 -3.86
N GLU A 40 15.90 -15.70 -4.97
CA GLU A 40 15.20 -14.77 -5.85
C GLU A 40 13.97 -15.44 -6.48
N VAL A 41 12.93 -14.64 -6.73
CA VAL A 41 11.69 -15.07 -7.40
C VAL A 41 11.50 -14.21 -8.64
N PRO A 42 12.06 -14.61 -9.79
CA PRO A 42 12.03 -13.81 -11.03
C PRO A 42 10.61 -13.47 -11.51
N GLU A 43 9.62 -14.31 -11.19
CA GLU A 43 8.23 -14.13 -11.60
C GLU A 43 7.59 -12.86 -11.03
N ILE A 44 8.14 -12.31 -9.94
CA ILE A 44 7.64 -11.09 -9.30
C ILE A 44 8.63 -9.92 -9.40
N GLU A 45 9.68 -10.05 -10.21
CA GLU A 45 10.64 -8.98 -10.44
C GLU A 45 9.91 -7.72 -10.96
N ASN A 46 10.22 -6.56 -10.39
CA ASN A 46 9.55 -5.29 -10.69
C ASN A 46 8.03 -5.26 -10.49
N ILE A 47 7.44 -6.26 -9.83
CA ILE A 47 6.01 -6.28 -9.49
C ILE A 47 5.82 -5.81 -8.06
N SER A 48 5.06 -4.75 -7.83
CA SER A 48 4.60 -4.36 -6.50
C SER A 48 3.11 -4.66 -6.30
N ALA A 49 2.64 -4.65 -5.06
CA ALA A 49 1.24 -4.92 -4.74
C ALA A 49 0.29 -3.77 -5.15
N GLY A 50 -1.03 -4.03 -5.10
CA GLY A 50 -2.05 -2.97 -5.19
C GLY A 50 -2.27 -2.34 -6.57
N GLY A 51 -1.55 -2.78 -7.62
CA GLY A 51 -1.66 -2.21 -8.97
C GLY A 51 -0.72 -1.01 -9.23
N MET A 52 0.17 -0.72 -8.28
CA MET A 52 1.24 0.27 -8.42
C MET A 52 2.12 0.01 -9.66
N PRO A 53 2.71 1.07 -10.26
CA PRO A 53 2.52 2.50 -9.93
C PRO A 53 1.42 3.18 -10.76
N THR A 54 0.73 2.46 -11.64
CA THR A 54 -0.11 3.12 -12.66
C THR A 54 -1.60 3.12 -12.32
N ARG A 55 -2.03 2.35 -11.33
CA ARG A 55 -3.43 2.29 -10.89
C ARG A 55 -3.57 1.85 -9.44
N VAL A 56 -4.78 1.99 -8.89
CA VAL A 56 -5.17 1.38 -7.62
C VAL A 56 -6.13 0.23 -7.90
N LYS A 57 -5.62 -1.00 -7.89
CA LYS A 57 -6.41 -2.23 -8.06
C LYS A 57 -7.01 -2.70 -6.74
N CYS A 58 -6.20 -2.79 -5.70
CA CYS A 58 -6.60 -3.36 -4.41
C CYS A 58 -6.22 -2.41 -3.27
N LEU A 59 -7.21 -1.69 -2.72
CA LEU A 59 -6.98 -0.65 -1.70
C LEU A 59 -6.30 -1.19 -0.43
N HIS A 60 -6.72 -2.35 0.07
CA HIS A 60 -6.11 -2.99 1.24
C HIS A 60 -4.60 -3.22 1.10
N ALA A 61 -4.08 -3.43 -0.12
CA ALA A 61 -2.67 -3.69 -0.36
C ALA A 61 -1.83 -2.41 -0.28
N VAL A 62 -2.33 -1.29 -0.82
CA VAL A 62 -1.64 0.02 -0.71
C VAL A 62 -1.74 0.60 0.69
N ILE A 63 -2.86 0.36 1.40
CA ILE A 63 -2.97 0.64 2.84
C ILE A 63 -1.95 -0.19 3.62
N GLY A 64 -1.87 -1.51 3.35
CA GLY A 64 -0.91 -2.40 4.00
C GLY A 64 0.55 -1.95 3.81
N HIS A 65 0.90 -1.48 2.60
CA HIS A 65 2.21 -0.88 2.36
C HIS A 65 2.42 0.35 3.25
N THR A 66 1.48 1.30 3.26
CA THR A 66 1.57 2.53 4.07
C THR A 66 1.71 2.24 5.56
N LEU A 67 0.99 1.24 6.07
CA LEU A 67 1.13 0.80 7.46
C LEU A 67 2.52 0.23 7.77
N ALA A 68 3.16 -0.41 6.80
CA ALA A 68 4.50 -0.99 6.97
C ALA A 68 5.61 0.06 6.89
N VAL A 69 5.52 1.02 5.97
CA VAL A 69 6.61 1.98 5.69
C VAL A 69 6.39 3.37 6.28
N GLY A 70 5.19 3.63 6.82
CA GLY A 70 4.78 4.91 7.37
C GLY A 70 4.10 5.83 6.36
N ARG A 71 3.38 6.84 6.90
CA ARG A 71 2.70 7.85 6.11
C ARG A 71 3.68 8.74 5.35
N GLY A 72 3.24 9.27 4.20
CA GLY A 72 4.03 10.14 3.32
C GLY A 72 4.83 9.42 2.25
N ILE A 73 4.89 8.08 2.29
CA ILE A 73 5.57 7.27 1.27
C ILE A 73 4.61 6.82 0.18
N ASN A 74 3.44 6.29 0.53
CA ASN A 74 2.45 5.83 -0.45
C ASN A 74 1.18 6.68 -0.36
N PRO A 75 1.01 7.67 -1.27
CA PRO A 75 -0.09 8.62 -1.18
C PRO A 75 -1.47 7.98 -1.30
N MET A 76 -1.59 6.82 -1.98
CA MET A 76 -2.87 6.12 -2.14
C MET A 76 -3.27 5.36 -0.88
N GLY A 77 -2.30 4.79 -0.17
CA GLY A 77 -2.59 4.18 1.12
C GLY A 77 -2.80 5.21 2.22
N ASP A 78 -2.13 6.37 2.17
CA ASP A 78 -2.42 7.52 3.04
C ASP A 78 -3.87 7.99 2.86
N TRP A 79 -4.28 8.23 1.62
CA TRP A 79 -5.66 8.57 1.30
C TRP A 79 -6.63 7.48 1.78
N GLY A 80 -6.34 6.21 1.50
CA GLY A 80 -7.16 5.10 1.98
C GLY A 80 -7.29 5.03 3.51
N LEU A 81 -6.24 5.37 4.26
CA LEU A 81 -6.28 5.44 5.72
C LEU A 81 -7.13 6.61 6.22
N ASP A 82 -7.04 7.76 5.55
CA ASP A 82 -7.83 8.95 5.92
C ASP A 82 -9.33 8.67 5.76
N GLU A 83 -9.73 8.05 4.64
CA GLU A 83 -11.13 7.68 4.36
C GLU A 83 -11.73 6.72 5.40
N ILE A 84 -10.94 5.84 6.01
CA ILE A 84 -11.45 4.83 6.95
C ILE A 84 -11.37 5.24 8.43
N THR A 85 -10.92 6.46 8.73
CA THR A 85 -10.63 6.93 10.10
C THR A 85 -11.84 6.82 11.04
N ASP A 86 -13.06 6.97 10.51
CA ASP A 86 -14.30 6.86 11.29
C ASP A 86 -14.55 5.43 11.82
N TRP A 87 -13.98 4.41 11.18
CA TRP A 87 -14.15 3.01 11.57
C TRP A 87 -12.90 2.41 12.21
N TRP A 88 -11.71 2.83 11.78
CA TRP A 88 -10.46 2.22 12.25
C TRP A 88 -9.29 3.20 12.18
N THR A 89 -8.42 3.13 13.20
CA THR A 89 -7.11 3.80 13.20
C THR A 89 -6.02 2.83 13.66
N PRO A 90 -4.75 3.02 13.25
CA PRO A 90 -3.64 2.23 13.78
C PRO A 90 -3.50 2.27 15.31
N GLN A 91 -4.01 3.32 15.94
CA GLN A 91 -3.92 3.58 17.38
C GLN A 91 -5.03 2.89 18.19
N VAL A 92 -6.14 2.51 17.56
CA VAL A 92 -7.31 1.94 18.24
C VAL A 92 -7.79 0.70 17.49
N CYS A 93 -7.72 -0.48 18.14
CA CYS A 93 -8.33 -1.69 17.54
C CYS A 93 -9.85 -1.52 17.50
N ALA A 94 -10.42 -1.54 16.30
CA ALA A 94 -11.87 -1.50 16.08
C ALA A 94 -12.50 -2.90 15.93
N CYS A 95 -11.84 -3.91 16.49
CA CYS A 95 -12.30 -5.29 16.42
C CYS A 95 -13.63 -5.46 17.17
N GLU A 96 -14.74 -5.63 16.45
CA GLU A 96 -16.10 -5.76 17.02
C GLU A 96 -16.20 -7.06 17.84
N PRO A 97 -16.51 -7.05 19.14
CA PRO A 97 -16.48 -8.26 19.97
C PRO A 97 -17.37 -9.40 19.47
N SER A 98 -18.45 -9.08 18.75
CA SER A 98 -19.47 -10.03 18.27
C SER A 98 -18.93 -11.12 17.35
N TRP A 99 -17.83 -10.87 16.62
CA TRP A 99 -17.18 -11.89 15.76
C TRP A 99 -16.49 -13.03 16.54
N ARG A 100 -16.33 -12.93 17.86
CA ARG A 100 -15.69 -13.96 18.71
C ARG A 100 -16.68 -14.98 19.27
N ASP A 101 -17.97 -14.66 19.20
CA ASP A 101 -19.06 -15.49 19.75
C ASP A 101 -19.69 -16.41 18.68
N ALA A 102 -19.14 -16.42 17.45
CA ALA A 102 -19.58 -17.24 16.32
C ALA A 102 -18.82 -18.56 16.18
#